data_AF-A0A9P7L2I1-F1
#
_entry.id   AF-A0A9P7L2I1-F1
#
_cell.length_a   1.000
_cell.length_b   1.000
_cell.length_c   1.000
_cell.angle_alpha   90.00
_cell.angle_beta   90.00
_cell.angle_gamma   90.00
#
_symmetry.space_group_name_H-M   'P 1'
#
loop_
_entity.id
_entity.type
_entity.pdbx_description
1 polymer ?
#
loop_
_entity_poly.entity_id
_entity_poly.type
_entity_poly.pdbx_seq_one_letter_code
_entity_poly.pdbx_strand_id
1 'polypeptide(L)'
;MTTLSLELGHRPTGHLAPPPDYDTTEAVELSHLSPATSSTNSLPEYTALYNSENRDSASSSSTSGFCPTKQLQIETPGFALIRLPLPPQPDPIYVFNVTATGELNDAEYVSIRPTRNSGSCFLARANDPTQAALCTTTYRFGPGKPPKIRFIEGRSQNGQAEEIEISCKGVLTRSTILRTHLGTFEWRYSSRAERRTAKASVGEDVDCLLILDQVMKVALAGGKQEERRRKVGQFVRSDGLRTQGSRRSSAGNGGRLMLDLREWLDRKNEAIEMEILAVVSCISMMKKEVDRRRMHQTMAIMGGASGGP
;
A
#
# COMPACT_ATOMS: atom_id res chain seq x y z
N MET A 1 -11.27 -67.98 19.44
CA MET A 1 -9.84 -68.33 19.37
C MET A 1 -9.53 -68.75 17.95
N THR A 2 -9.07 -67.80 17.14
CA THR A 2 -8.50 -68.09 15.82
C THR A 2 -7.45 -67.02 15.55
N THR A 3 -6.20 -67.45 15.54
CA THR A 3 -4.97 -66.70 15.34
C THR A 3 -4.74 -66.49 13.84
N LEU A 4 -4.42 -65.26 13.43
CA LEU A 4 -3.77 -65.01 12.14
C LEU A 4 -2.47 -64.24 12.39
N SER A 5 -1.39 -64.90 12.02
CA SER A 5 0.00 -64.48 12.12
C SER A 5 0.33 -63.39 11.10
N LEU A 6 1.12 -62.42 11.55
CA LEU A 6 1.75 -61.37 10.75
C LEU A 6 2.99 -61.92 10.04
N GLU A 7 3.06 -61.75 8.73
CA GLU A 7 4.24 -62.05 7.92
C GLU A 7 5.07 -60.77 7.73
N LEU A 8 6.37 -60.85 8.05
CA LEU A 8 7.35 -59.77 7.97
C LEU A 8 7.78 -59.54 6.51
N GLY A 9 7.58 -58.32 6.01
CA GLY A 9 8.21 -57.81 4.78
C GLY A 9 9.46 -56.97 5.08
N HIS A 10 10.56 -57.36 4.45
CA HIS A 10 11.92 -56.83 4.61
C HIS A 10 12.10 -55.38 4.10
N ARG A 11 12.92 -54.59 4.82
CA ARG A 11 13.47 -53.27 4.43
C ARG A 11 14.55 -53.43 3.35
N PRO A 12 14.75 -52.40 2.52
CA PRO A 12 16.11 -51.97 2.20
C PRO A 12 16.35 -50.51 2.59
N THR A 13 17.45 -50.32 3.32
CA THR A 13 18.06 -49.06 3.74
C THR A 13 18.72 -48.36 2.55
N GLY A 14 18.20 -47.19 2.17
CA GLY A 14 18.90 -46.26 1.28
C GLY A 14 19.86 -45.39 2.08
N HIS A 15 21.17 -45.66 1.94
CA HIS A 15 22.25 -44.81 2.44
C HIS A 15 22.32 -43.55 1.57
N LEU A 16 22.05 -42.38 2.14
CA LEU A 16 22.36 -41.09 1.54
C LEU A 16 23.86 -40.83 1.69
N ALA A 17 24.58 -40.73 0.57
CA ALA A 17 25.98 -40.31 0.53
C ALA A 17 26.07 -38.79 0.77
N PRO A 18 27.07 -38.30 1.54
CA PRO A 18 27.33 -36.87 1.70
C PRO A 18 27.95 -36.26 0.42
N PRO A 19 27.77 -34.96 0.19
CA PRO A 19 28.38 -34.25 -0.95
C PRO A 19 29.90 -34.16 -0.80
N PRO A 20 30.65 -34.08 -1.92
CA PRO A 20 32.10 -34.03 -1.90
C PRO A 20 32.64 -32.72 -1.33
N ASP A 21 33.71 -32.84 -0.53
CA ASP A 21 34.52 -31.73 -0.04
C ASP A 21 35.19 -31.00 -1.21
N TYR A 22 35.04 -29.67 -1.26
CA TYR A 22 35.81 -28.84 -2.17
C TYR A 22 37.17 -28.56 -1.54
N ASP A 23 38.20 -29.15 -2.15
CA ASP A 23 39.60 -28.95 -1.82
C ASP A 23 40.02 -27.49 -2.04
N THR A 24 40.85 -27.00 -1.13
CA THR A 24 41.36 -25.62 -1.07
C THR A 24 42.75 -25.57 -1.67
N THR A 25 42.87 -25.15 -2.93
CA THR A 25 44.13 -24.80 -3.63
C THR A 25 43.69 -24.12 -4.96
N GLU A 26 44.18 -22.97 -5.42
CA GLU A 26 45.50 -22.37 -5.36
C GLU A 26 45.42 -20.82 -5.35
N ALA A 27 46.48 -20.22 -4.83
CA ALA A 27 46.71 -18.78 -4.82
C ALA A 27 46.89 -18.24 -6.24
N VAL A 28 46.02 -17.33 -6.67
CA VAL A 28 46.28 -16.49 -7.84
C VAL A 28 47.23 -15.37 -7.42
N GLU A 29 48.44 -15.48 -7.94
CA GLU A 29 49.58 -14.58 -7.79
C GLU A 29 49.23 -13.15 -8.25
N LEU A 30 49.16 -12.20 -7.32
CA LEU A 30 48.97 -10.78 -7.60
C LEU A 30 50.27 -10.20 -8.15
N SER A 31 50.27 -9.84 -9.43
CA SER A 31 51.39 -9.17 -10.07
C SER A 31 51.68 -7.83 -9.39
N HIS A 32 52.92 -7.70 -8.93
CA HIS A 32 53.49 -6.53 -8.28
C HIS A 32 53.34 -5.26 -9.13
N LEU A 33 52.57 -4.28 -8.65
CA LEU A 33 52.64 -2.90 -9.14
C LEU A 33 53.63 -2.11 -8.26
N SER A 34 54.80 -1.79 -8.84
CA SER A 34 55.76 -0.87 -8.24
C SER A 34 55.27 0.59 -8.31
N PRO A 35 55.72 1.46 -7.39
CA PRO A 35 55.17 2.80 -7.21
C PRO A 35 55.96 3.92 -7.92
N ALA A 36 55.20 5.00 -8.19
CA ALA A 36 55.57 6.41 -8.36
C ALA A 36 56.35 6.88 -9.61
N THR A 37 55.81 7.88 -10.32
CA THR A 37 56.35 9.26 -10.29
C THR A 37 55.44 10.29 -10.98
N SER A 38 55.56 11.52 -10.48
CA SER A 38 54.78 12.74 -10.67
C SER A 38 54.76 13.32 -12.10
N SER A 39 53.69 14.05 -12.46
CA SER A 39 53.70 15.52 -12.66
C SER A 39 52.49 16.04 -13.46
N THR A 40 52.01 17.20 -13.00
CA THR A 40 51.15 18.23 -13.58
C THR A 40 50.68 18.08 -15.03
N ASN A 41 49.37 18.20 -15.28
CA ASN A 41 48.79 19.15 -16.23
C ASN A 41 47.25 19.23 -16.11
N SER A 42 46.74 20.40 -16.46
CA SER A 42 45.41 20.99 -16.31
C SER A 42 44.20 20.25 -16.93
N LEU A 43 43.01 20.58 -16.42
CA LEU A 43 41.63 20.24 -16.87
C LEU A 43 41.37 20.40 -18.39
N PRO A 44 40.27 19.79 -18.90
CA PRO A 44 39.08 20.62 -19.11
C PRO A 44 37.74 20.01 -18.64
N GLU A 45 36.87 20.94 -18.25
CA GLU A 45 35.43 20.83 -18.03
C GLU A 45 34.70 20.63 -19.36
N TYR A 46 33.77 19.66 -19.48
CA TYR A 46 32.94 19.50 -20.67
C TYR A 46 31.47 19.77 -20.35
N THR A 47 31.03 20.97 -20.73
CA THR A 47 29.65 21.46 -20.71
C THR A 47 28.83 20.92 -21.87
N ALA A 48 27.60 20.52 -21.55
CA ALA A 48 26.35 20.53 -22.33
C ALA A 48 26.41 20.71 -23.87
N LEU A 49 26.07 19.65 -24.59
CA LEU A 49 25.38 19.62 -25.90
C LEU A 49 24.60 18.29 -25.90
N TYR A 50 23.28 18.19 -26.05
CA TYR A 50 22.45 18.59 -27.20
C TYR A 50 21.02 18.86 -26.75
N ASN A 51 20.45 19.98 -27.19
CA ASN A 51 19.02 20.20 -27.23
C ASN A 51 18.68 21.08 -28.44
N SER A 52 18.32 20.44 -29.56
CA SER A 52 17.56 20.98 -30.71
C SER A 52 17.44 19.80 -31.69
N GLU A 53 16.33 19.42 -32.32
CA GLU A 53 15.11 20.10 -32.72
C GLU A 53 14.01 19.03 -32.88
N ASN A 54 12.83 19.22 -32.30
CA ASN A 54 11.58 18.82 -32.95
C ASN A 54 10.44 19.63 -32.34
N ARG A 55 10.11 20.76 -32.98
CA ARG A 55 8.87 21.49 -32.73
C ARG A 55 7.88 21.12 -33.83
N ASP A 56 6.67 20.91 -33.36
CA ASP A 56 5.39 21.03 -34.04
C ASP A 56 4.65 19.73 -34.41
N SER A 57 3.46 19.63 -33.82
CA SER A 57 2.38 18.66 -34.01
C SER A 57 2.40 17.42 -33.11
N ALA A 58 2.23 17.63 -31.80
CA ALA A 58 1.57 16.66 -30.95
C ALA A 58 0.56 17.38 -30.05
N SER A 59 -0.72 17.17 -30.39
CA SER A 59 -1.92 17.34 -29.58
C SER A 59 -1.63 17.57 -28.09
N SER A 60 -2.14 18.69 -27.58
CA SER A 60 -2.28 18.98 -26.15
C SER A 60 -3.16 17.94 -25.47
N SER A 61 -2.63 16.73 -25.23
CA SER A 61 -3.18 15.90 -24.16
C SER A 61 -2.68 16.53 -22.88
N SER A 62 -3.46 17.43 -22.31
CA SER A 62 -3.29 17.81 -20.92
C SER A 62 -3.37 16.51 -20.09
N THR A 63 -2.21 15.96 -19.74
CA THR A 63 -2.14 15.12 -18.54
C THR A 63 -2.41 16.09 -17.41
N SER A 64 -3.70 16.27 -17.08
CA SER A 64 -4.12 17.08 -15.95
C SER A 64 -3.33 16.58 -14.74
N GLY A 65 -2.34 17.37 -14.31
CA GLY A 65 -1.52 17.03 -13.16
C GLY A 65 -2.41 16.80 -11.94
N PHE A 66 -1.93 15.95 -11.03
CA PHE A 66 -2.60 15.73 -9.75
C PHE A 66 -2.64 17.04 -8.96
N CYS A 67 -3.85 17.51 -8.65
CA CYS A 67 -4.06 18.72 -7.86
C CYS A 67 -4.95 18.35 -6.67
N PRO A 68 -4.39 18.22 -5.45
CA PRO A 68 -5.16 17.81 -4.29
C PRO A 68 -6.16 18.91 -3.89
N THR A 69 -7.45 18.61 -3.97
CA THR A 69 -8.55 19.49 -3.55
C THR A 69 -9.00 19.25 -2.11
N LYS A 70 -8.69 18.06 -1.57
CA LYS A 70 -9.01 17.68 -0.19
C LYS A 70 -7.79 17.00 0.44
N GLN A 71 -7.52 17.35 1.68
CA GLN A 71 -6.47 16.75 2.48
C GLN A 71 -7.04 16.27 3.82
N LEU A 72 -6.67 15.06 4.20
CA LEU A 72 -7.12 14.38 5.41
C LEU A 72 -5.92 13.78 6.12
N GLN A 73 -5.86 13.91 7.44
CA GLN A 73 -4.87 13.24 8.28
C GLN A 73 -5.52 12.01 8.91
N ILE A 74 -5.00 10.81 8.62
CA ILE A 74 -5.48 9.57 9.23
C ILE A 74 -4.56 9.24 10.40
N GLU A 75 -5.11 9.22 11.61
CA GLU A 75 -4.35 8.97 12.83
C GLU A 75 -4.49 7.53 13.32
N THR A 76 -3.39 6.78 13.27
CA THR A 76 -3.27 5.46 13.90
C THR A 76 -1.81 5.11 14.20
N PRO A 77 -1.51 4.59 15.40
CA PRO A 77 -0.13 4.27 15.80
C PRO A 77 0.49 3.14 14.96
N GLY A 78 -0.35 2.33 14.32
CA GLY A 78 0.08 1.13 13.59
C GLY A 78 0.56 0.01 14.51
N PHE A 79 1.12 -1.02 13.89
CA PHE A 79 1.58 -2.24 14.55
C PHE A 79 3.11 -2.33 14.51
N ALA A 80 3.72 -2.34 15.70
CA ALA A 80 5.17 -2.32 15.86
C ALA A 80 5.89 -3.52 15.22
N LEU A 81 7.19 -3.38 14.95
CA LEU A 81 8.02 -4.44 14.35
C LEU A 81 8.14 -5.68 15.25
N ILE A 82 8.15 -5.49 16.56
CA ILE A 82 8.16 -6.56 17.57
C ILE A 82 6.96 -6.30 18.47
N ARG A 83 5.95 -7.17 18.40
CA ARG A 83 4.77 -7.13 19.28
C ARG A 83 4.25 -8.56 19.44
N LEU A 84 3.79 -8.90 20.64
CA LEU A 84 3.12 -10.18 20.85
C LEU A 84 1.90 -10.28 19.92
N PRO A 85 1.57 -11.48 19.39
CA PRO A 85 0.46 -11.71 18.48
C PRO A 85 -0.91 -11.64 19.17
N LEU A 86 -1.11 -10.60 19.99
CA LEU A 86 -2.38 -10.32 20.63
C LEU A 86 -3.39 -9.82 19.59
N PRO A 87 -4.67 -10.16 19.76
CA PRO A 87 -5.68 -9.73 18.81
C PRO A 87 -5.85 -8.21 18.86
N PRO A 88 -6.26 -7.59 17.74
CA PRO A 88 -6.32 -6.13 17.63
C PRO A 88 -7.28 -5.53 18.66
N GLN A 89 -6.84 -4.44 19.29
CA GLN A 89 -7.68 -3.60 20.13
C GLN A 89 -8.73 -2.86 19.27
N PRO A 90 -9.90 -2.54 19.83
CA PRO A 90 -10.95 -1.80 19.15
C PRO A 90 -10.67 -0.28 19.20
N ASP A 91 -9.43 0.13 18.97
CA ASP A 91 -9.07 1.54 19.01
C ASP A 91 -9.65 2.24 17.77
N PRO A 92 -10.40 3.35 17.94
CA PRO A 92 -10.95 4.10 16.81
C PRO A 92 -9.83 4.75 16.00
N ILE A 93 -10.01 4.81 14.67
CA ILE A 93 -9.11 5.52 13.77
C ILE A 93 -9.77 6.83 13.41
N TYR A 94 -9.20 7.94 13.87
CA TYR A 94 -9.69 9.28 13.56
C TYR A 94 -9.12 9.78 12.24
N VAL A 95 -9.95 10.50 11.49
CA VAL A 95 -9.58 11.13 10.22
C VAL A 95 -9.89 12.62 10.34
N PHE A 96 -8.86 13.44 10.42
CA PHE A 96 -8.96 14.88 10.61
C PHE A 96 -8.93 15.61 9.28
N ASN A 97 -9.68 16.70 9.18
CA ASN A 97 -9.49 17.65 8.09
C ASN A 97 -8.12 18.32 8.22
N VAL A 98 -7.51 18.62 7.08
CA VAL A 98 -6.26 19.41 7.03
C VAL A 98 -6.56 20.72 6.34
N THR A 99 -6.16 21.83 6.97
CA THR A 99 -6.32 23.18 6.41
C THR A 99 -5.36 23.39 5.22
N ALA A 100 -5.57 24.48 4.46
CA ALA A 100 -4.65 24.86 3.40
C ALA A 100 -3.21 25.13 3.90
N THR A 101 -3.07 25.52 5.18
CA THR A 101 -1.77 25.72 5.85
C THR A 101 -1.11 24.41 6.28
N GLY A 102 -1.83 23.29 6.22
CA GLY A 102 -1.31 21.97 6.60
C GLY A 102 -1.56 21.58 8.06
N GLU A 103 -2.27 22.41 8.82
CA GLU A 103 -2.65 22.16 10.21
C GLU A 103 -3.87 21.24 10.32
N LEU A 104 -3.97 20.54 11.45
CA LEU A 104 -5.12 19.67 11.73
C LEU A 104 -6.29 20.52 12.22
N ASN A 105 -7.46 20.28 11.63
CA ASN A 105 -8.74 20.80 12.10
C ASN A 105 -9.53 19.65 12.77
N ASP A 106 -10.82 19.86 13.00
CA ASP A 106 -11.72 18.87 13.59
C ASP A 106 -11.70 17.52 12.86
N ALA A 107 -11.96 16.46 13.64
CA ALA A 107 -12.18 15.13 13.11
C ALA A 107 -13.41 15.14 12.18
N GLU A 108 -13.20 14.73 10.93
CA GLU A 108 -14.27 14.61 9.93
C GLU A 108 -14.94 13.25 10.03
N TYR A 109 -14.13 12.21 10.20
CA TYR A 109 -14.58 10.83 10.28
C TYR A 109 -13.90 10.08 11.43
N VAL A 110 -14.59 9.04 11.87
CA VAL A 110 -14.05 8.04 12.78
C VAL A 110 -14.38 6.65 12.25
N SER A 111 -13.37 5.79 12.15
CA SER A 111 -13.56 4.37 11.84
C SER A 111 -13.60 3.59 13.13
N ILE A 112 -14.77 3.04 13.44
CA ILE A 112 -15.07 2.38 14.71
C ILE A 112 -15.12 0.87 14.50
N ARG A 113 -14.43 0.14 15.38
CA ARG A 113 -14.52 -1.31 15.47
C ARG A 113 -15.51 -1.67 16.59
N PRO A 114 -16.69 -2.25 16.27
CA PRO A 114 -17.70 -2.53 17.30
C PRO A 114 -17.24 -3.53 18.36
N THR A 115 -16.41 -4.50 17.96
CA THR A 115 -15.99 -5.60 18.83
C THR A 115 -14.50 -5.85 18.74
N ARG A 116 -13.89 -6.21 19.88
CA ARG A 116 -12.51 -6.70 19.91
C ARG A 116 -12.38 -7.92 19.01
N ASN A 117 -11.20 -8.13 18.42
CA ASN A 117 -10.89 -9.28 17.55
C ASN A 117 -11.63 -9.31 16.18
N SER A 118 -12.63 -8.46 15.93
CA SER A 118 -13.30 -8.36 14.62
C SER A 118 -12.53 -7.44 13.68
N GLY A 119 -12.23 -7.86 12.45
CA GLY A 119 -11.61 -6.97 11.45
C GLY A 119 -12.55 -5.88 10.93
N SER A 120 -13.86 -6.11 11.04
CA SER A 120 -14.91 -5.25 10.49
C SER A 120 -15.03 -3.93 11.25
N CYS A 121 -15.35 -2.87 10.52
CA CYS A 121 -15.55 -1.54 11.06
C CYS A 121 -16.68 -0.82 10.32
N PHE A 122 -17.13 0.29 10.88
CA PHE A 122 -17.96 1.25 10.16
C PHE A 122 -17.29 2.62 10.23
N LEU A 123 -17.51 3.43 9.20
CA LEU A 123 -17.11 4.83 9.20
C LEU A 123 -18.32 5.66 9.63
N ALA A 124 -18.14 6.56 10.58
CA ALA A 124 -19.14 7.53 11.01
C ALA A 124 -18.57 8.95 10.91
N ARG A 125 -19.44 9.95 10.91
CA ARG A 125 -19.02 11.34 11.15
C ARG A 125 -18.54 11.47 12.59
N ALA A 126 -17.39 12.11 12.81
CA ALA A 126 -16.85 12.21 14.17
C ALA A 126 -17.63 13.19 15.06
N ASN A 127 -18.31 14.18 14.46
CA ASN A 127 -19.15 15.14 15.16
C ASN A 127 -20.62 14.68 15.35
N ASP A 128 -20.98 13.50 14.83
CA ASP A 128 -22.34 12.97 14.97
C ASP A 128 -22.46 12.18 16.28
N PRO A 129 -23.26 12.65 17.25
CA PRO A 129 -23.43 11.96 18.53
C PRO A 129 -24.10 10.59 18.38
N THR A 130 -24.88 10.38 17.32
CA THR A 130 -25.55 9.10 17.04
C THR A 130 -24.60 8.09 16.38
N GLN A 131 -23.43 8.54 15.92
CA GLN A 131 -22.46 7.74 15.17
C GLN A 131 -23.10 6.96 14.03
N ALA A 132 -24.00 7.61 13.28
CA ALA A 132 -24.68 6.98 12.17
C ALA A 132 -23.67 6.51 11.12
N ALA A 133 -23.73 5.22 10.78
CA ALA A 133 -22.78 4.62 9.85
C ALA A 133 -22.96 5.22 8.44
N LEU A 134 -21.87 5.75 7.89
CA LEU A 134 -21.80 6.21 6.49
C LEU A 134 -21.57 5.03 5.55
N CYS A 135 -20.69 4.13 5.98
CA CYS A 135 -20.40 2.88 5.29
C CYS A 135 -19.88 1.85 6.28
N THR A 136 -19.96 0.58 5.88
CA THR A 136 -19.43 -0.55 6.64
C THR A 136 -18.34 -1.23 5.83
N THR A 137 -17.32 -1.73 6.52
CA THR A 137 -16.30 -2.60 5.93
C THR A 137 -16.35 -3.95 6.61
N THR A 138 -16.65 -4.98 5.84
CA THR A 138 -16.52 -6.38 6.28
C THR A 138 -15.09 -6.83 6.01
N TYR A 139 -14.35 -7.17 7.05
CA TYR A 139 -12.94 -7.56 6.93
C TYR A 139 -12.71 -8.86 7.70
N ARG A 140 -12.37 -9.92 6.97
CA ARG A 140 -12.09 -11.25 7.54
C ARG A 140 -10.64 -11.60 7.26
N PHE A 141 -9.86 -11.81 8.31
CA PHE A 141 -8.46 -12.23 8.17
C PHE A 141 -8.38 -13.63 7.53
N GLY A 142 -7.48 -13.78 6.55
CA GLY A 142 -7.18 -15.06 5.91
C GLY A 142 -7.13 -15.00 4.37
N PRO A 143 -6.58 -16.04 3.73
CA PRO A 143 -6.53 -16.15 2.27
C PRO A 143 -7.94 -16.22 1.67
N GLY A 144 -8.12 -15.65 0.47
CA GLY A 144 -9.40 -15.71 -0.26
C GLY A 144 -10.56 -14.95 0.40
N LYS A 145 -10.30 -14.12 1.41
CA LYS A 145 -11.31 -13.34 2.13
C LYS A 145 -11.12 -11.84 1.89
N PRO A 146 -11.42 -11.34 0.68
CA PRO A 146 -11.22 -9.94 0.35
C PRO A 146 -12.12 -9.05 1.24
N PRO A 147 -11.62 -7.91 1.73
CA PRO A 147 -12.46 -6.94 2.42
C PRO A 147 -13.54 -6.40 1.49
N LYS A 148 -14.72 -6.11 2.05
CA LYS A 148 -15.85 -5.56 1.31
C LYS A 148 -16.31 -4.26 1.93
N ILE A 149 -16.59 -3.25 1.11
CA ILE A 149 -17.16 -1.96 1.51
C ILE A 149 -18.63 -1.96 1.11
N ARG A 150 -19.51 -1.50 2.00
CA ARG A 150 -20.93 -1.32 1.72
C ARG A 150 -21.36 0.04 2.22
N PHE A 151 -21.88 0.88 1.32
CA PHE A 151 -22.50 2.15 1.68
C PHE A 151 -23.85 1.92 2.34
N ILE A 152 -24.21 2.73 3.34
CA ILE A 152 -25.54 2.64 3.97
C ILE A 152 -26.58 3.29 3.05
N GLU A 153 -27.75 2.64 2.97
CA GLU A 153 -28.87 2.96 2.08
C GLU A 153 -29.33 4.42 2.24
N GLY A 154 -29.64 5.09 1.11
CA GLY A 154 -29.94 6.53 1.07
C GLY A 154 -28.75 7.44 0.72
N ARG A 155 -27.52 6.91 0.66
CA ARG A 155 -26.34 7.61 0.14
C ARG A 155 -25.81 7.10 -1.20
N SER A 156 -26.31 5.97 -1.69
CA SER A 156 -26.06 5.54 -3.08
C SER A 156 -27.17 6.07 -3.97
N GLN A 157 -26.82 6.77 -5.05
CA GLN A 157 -27.79 7.35 -5.99
C GLN A 157 -28.77 6.32 -6.58
N ASN A 158 -28.40 5.04 -6.62
CA ASN A 158 -29.22 3.98 -7.21
C ASN A 158 -30.22 3.34 -6.25
N GLY A 159 -30.28 3.78 -4.98
CA GLY A 159 -31.18 3.19 -3.98
C GLY A 159 -30.88 1.72 -3.65
N GLN A 160 -29.79 1.17 -4.19
CA GLN A 160 -29.32 -0.19 -3.96
C GLN A 160 -28.01 -0.11 -3.18
N ALA A 161 -27.89 -0.89 -2.10
CA ALA A 161 -26.65 -0.98 -1.35
C ALA A 161 -25.57 -1.68 -2.20
N GLU A 162 -24.68 -0.89 -2.81
CA GLU A 162 -23.53 -1.42 -3.55
C GLU A 162 -22.53 -2.07 -2.57
N GLU A 163 -22.18 -3.34 -2.82
CA GLU A 163 -21.09 -4.04 -2.13
C GLU A 163 -19.85 -4.04 -3.03
N ILE A 164 -18.81 -3.31 -2.59
CA ILE A 164 -17.57 -3.12 -3.32
C ILE A 164 -16.50 -4.03 -2.71
N GLU A 165 -15.96 -4.94 -3.51
CA GLU A 165 -14.88 -5.82 -3.08
C GLU A 165 -13.49 -5.18 -3.28
N ILE A 166 -12.63 -5.25 -2.25
CA ILE A 166 -11.22 -4.83 -2.31
C ILE A 166 -10.33 -6.02 -2.67
N SER A 167 -10.33 -6.36 -3.94
CA SER A 167 -9.55 -7.46 -4.51
C SER A 167 -8.06 -7.15 -4.59
N CYS A 168 -7.20 -8.15 -4.43
CA CYS A 168 -5.77 -8.00 -4.73
C CYS A 168 -5.55 -8.19 -6.24
N LYS A 169 -4.70 -7.37 -6.85
CA LYS A 169 -4.42 -7.46 -8.30
C LYS A 169 -3.68 -8.75 -8.70
N GLY A 170 -2.98 -9.35 -7.76
CA GLY A 170 -2.26 -10.61 -7.95
C GLY A 170 -1.63 -11.09 -6.65
N VAL A 171 -1.07 -12.31 -6.67
CA VAL A 171 -0.55 -12.98 -5.47
C VAL A 171 0.76 -12.35 -4.97
N LEU A 172 1.59 -11.84 -5.88
CA LEU A 172 2.90 -11.25 -5.56
C LEU A 172 2.85 -9.74 -5.37
N THR A 173 1.72 -9.10 -5.69
CA THR A 173 1.57 -7.66 -5.57
C THR A 173 0.75 -7.28 -4.36
N ARG A 174 1.09 -6.12 -3.78
CA ARG A 174 0.32 -5.50 -2.71
C ARG A 174 -0.74 -4.55 -3.25
N SER A 175 -0.83 -4.39 -4.58
CA SER A 175 -1.85 -3.55 -5.21
C SER A 175 -3.25 -4.14 -5.04
N THR A 176 -4.23 -3.26 -4.87
CA THR A 176 -5.63 -3.66 -4.74
C THR A 176 -6.51 -2.90 -5.73
N ILE A 177 -7.54 -3.56 -6.23
CA ILE A 177 -8.48 -3.02 -7.21
C ILE A 177 -9.87 -2.94 -6.58
N LEU A 178 -10.54 -1.82 -6.82
CA LEU A 178 -11.93 -1.57 -6.46
C LEU A 178 -12.71 -1.27 -7.74
N ARG A 179 -13.84 -1.92 -7.94
CA ARG A 179 -14.76 -1.62 -9.05
C ARG A 179 -16.04 -1.08 -8.43
N THR A 180 -16.43 0.10 -8.87
CA THR A 180 -17.55 0.86 -8.29
C THR A 180 -18.33 1.54 -9.41
N HIS A 181 -19.50 2.08 -9.08
CA HIS A 181 -20.24 2.97 -9.99
C HIS A 181 -19.47 4.26 -10.34
N LEU A 182 -18.55 4.74 -9.48
CA LEU A 182 -17.69 5.90 -9.74
C LEU A 182 -16.51 5.59 -10.69
N GLY A 183 -16.31 4.31 -11.01
CA GLY A 183 -15.22 3.83 -11.86
C GLY A 183 -14.42 2.69 -11.24
N THR A 184 -13.32 2.33 -11.92
CA THR A 184 -12.36 1.34 -11.43
C THR A 184 -11.16 2.06 -10.84
N PHE A 185 -10.75 1.66 -9.64
CA PHE A 185 -9.66 2.27 -8.91
C PHE A 185 -8.61 1.23 -8.52
N GLU A 186 -7.33 1.62 -8.52
CA GLU A 186 -6.21 0.82 -8.06
C GLU A 186 -5.43 1.56 -6.97
N TRP A 187 -5.32 0.96 -5.79
CA TRP A 187 -4.27 1.31 -4.84
C TRP A 187 -2.99 0.57 -5.20
N ARG A 188 -1.88 1.31 -5.34
CA ARG A 188 -0.54 0.75 -5.53
C ARG A 188 0.50 1.50 -4.72
N TYR A 189 1.62 0.84 -4.45
CA TYR A 189 2.80 1.53 -3.93
C TYR A 189 3.50 2.28 -5.06
N SER A 190 3.95 3.49 -4.77
CA SER A 190 4.66 4.35 -5.71
C SER A 190 6.05 3.83 -6.09
N SER A 191 6.50 4.25 -7.27
CA SER A 191 7.90 4.14 -7.69
C SER A 191 8.80 5.10 -6.91
N ARG A 192 10.12 4.90 -7.02
CA ARG A 192 11.10 5.83 -6.42
C ARG A 192 11.02 7.23 -7.04
N ALA A 193 10.71 7.34 -8.34
CA ALA A 193 10.56 8.62 -9.02
C ALA A 193 9.36 9.41 -8.48
N GLU A 194 8.20 8.75 -8.34
CA GLU A 194 7.00 9.36 -7.76
C GLU A 194 7.22 9.82 -6.31
N ARG A 195 8.01 9.09 -5.50
CA ARG A 195 8.40 9.54 -4.15
C ARG A 195 9.27 10.80 -4.17
N ARG A 196 10.20 10.93 -5.12
CA ARG A 196 11.00 12.17 -5.26
C ARG A 196 10.12 13.36 -5.65
N THR A 197 9.15 13.16 -6.54
CA THR A 197 8.18 14.19 -6.89
C THR A 197 7.32 14.58 -5.68
N ALA A 198 6.86 13.59 -4.90
CA ALA A 198 6.10 13.85 -3.68
C ALA A 198 6.93 14.60 -2.63
N LYS A 199 8.23 14.26 -2.47
CA LYS A 199 9.16 15.01 -1.61
C LYS A 199 9.19 16.49 -1.96
N ALA A 200 9.25 16.83 -3.25
CA ALA A 200 9.26 18.23 -3.68
C ALA A 200 7.94 18.96 -3.33
N SER A 201 6.80 18.27 -3.39
CA SER A 201 5.50 18.87 -3.02
C SER A 201 5.25 18.96 -1.52
N VAL A 202 5.76 17.99 -0.74
CA VAL A 202 5.49 17.87 0.69
C VAL A 202 6.53 18.66 1.51
N GLY A 203 7.74 18.84 0.99
CA GLY A 203 8.82 19.56 1.67
C GLY A 203 9.66 18.69 2.62
N GLU A 204 9.37 17.40 2.74
CA GLU A 204 10.15 16.45 3.57
C GLU A 204 10.31 15.09 2.89
N ASP A 205 11.21 14.26 3.43
CA ASP A 205 11.50 12.94 2.90
C ASP A 205 10.29 11.99 3.03
N VAL A 206 9.84 11.48 1.88
CA VAL A 206 8.72 10.55 1.78
C VAL A 206 9.22 9.11 1.84
N ASP A 207 9.01 8.46 2.98
CA ASP A 207 9.38 7.06 3.19
C ASP A 207 8.44 6.09 2.47
N CYS A 208 7.13 6.37 2.51
CA CYS A 208 6.10 5.51 1.95
C CYS A 208 5.02 6.36 1.28
N LEU A 209 4.67 5.97 0.05
CA LEU A 209 3.66 6.65 -0.74
C LEU A 209 2.82 5.59 -1.45
N LEU A 210 1.53 5.59 -1.14
CA LEU A 210 0.52 4.84 -1.88
C LEU A 210 -0.20 5.80 -2.82
N ILE A 211 -0.54 5.32 -4.01
CA ILE A 211 -1.23 6.07 -5.04
C ILE A 211 -2.56 5.37 -5.31
N LEU A 212 -3.63 6.16 -5.36
CA LEU A 212 -4.95 5.76 -5.83
C LEU A 212 -5.10 6.27 -7.27
N ASP A 213 -5.04 5.34 -8.22
CA ASP A 213 -5.28 5.62 -9.63
C ASP A 213 -6.70 5.25 -10.01
N GLN A 214 -7.38 6.11 -10.79
CA GLN A 214 -8.55 5.73 -11.57
C GLN A 214 -8.08 5.12 -12.89
N VAL A 215 -8.57 3.93 -13.19
CA VAL A 215 -8.19 3.11 -14.34
C VAL A 215 -9.27 3.22 -15.41
N MET A 216 -8.92 3.83 -16.54
CA MET A 216 -9.80 4.05 -17.69
C MET A 216 -9.36 3.17 -18.85
N LYS A 217 -10.32 2.53 -19.53
CA LYS A 217 -10.05 1.84 -20.81
C LYS A 217 -10.37 2.80 -21.94
N VAL A 218 -9.37 3.15 -22.73
CA VAL A 218 -9.49 4.05 -23.87
C VAL A 218 -9.40 3.24 -25.14
N ALA A 219 -10.39 3.37 -26.02
CA ALA A 219 -10.33 2.79 -27.35
C ALA A 219 -9.39 3.62 -28.22
N LEU A 220 -8.41 2.95 -28.82
CA LEU A 220 -7.50 3.53 -29.80
C LEU A 220 -7.98 3.22 -31.22
N ALA A 221 -7.50 4.01 -32.18
CA ALA A 221 -7.71 3.74 -33.60
C ALA A 221 -7.24 2.31 -33.95
N GLY A 222 -8.03 1.61 -34.78
CA GLY A 222 -7.76 0.22 -35.15
C GLY A 222 -8.24 -0.83 -34.16
N GLY A 223 -9.21 -0.49 -33.28
CA GLY A 223 -9.88 -1.46 -32.40
C GLY A 223 -9.06 -1.92 -31.20
N LYS A 224 -7.89 -1.32 -30.97
CA LYS A 224 -7.05 -1.60 -29.79
C LYS A 224 -7.63 -0.89 -28.56
N GLN A 225 -7.47 -1.49 -27.39
CA GLN A 225 -7.79 -0.83 -26.11
C GLN A 225 -6.52 -0.58 -25.33
N GLU A 226 -6.39 0.61 -24.77
CA GLU A 226 -5.30 1.01 -23.88
C GLU A 226 -5.83 1.32 -22.48
N GLU A 227 -5.09 0.91 -21.47
CA GLU A 227 -5.37 1.28 -20.08
C GLU A 227 -4.69 2.61 -19.73
N ARG A 228 -5.49 3.67 -19.60
CA ARG A 228 -5.02 4.97 -19.12
C ARG A 228 -5.24 5.08 -17.61
N ARG A 229 -4.25 5.60 -16.90
CA ARG A 229 -4.34 5.85 -15.45
C ARG A 229 -4.31 7.32 -15.14
N ARG A 230 -5.18 7.74 -14.24
CA ARG A 230 -5.20 9.08 -13.66
C ARG A 230 -5.02 8.97 -12.15
N LYS A 231 -4.04 9.68 -11.59
CA LYS A 231 -3.91 9.80 -10.13
C LYS A 231 -5.08 10.61 -9.58
N VAL A 232 -5.87 10.03 -8.69
CA VAL A 232 -7.01 10.68 -8.03
C VAL A 232 -6.82 10.80 -6.52
N GLY A 233 -5.86 10.06 -5.97
CA GLY A 233 -5.43 10.24 -4.58
C GLY A 233 -4.01 9.75 -4.33
N GLN A 234 -3.44 10.20 -3.22
CA GLN A 234 -2.19 9.68 -2.71
C GLN A 234 -2.18 9.71 -1.18
N PHE A 235 -1.59 8.68 -0.57
CA PHE A 235 -1.41 8.57 0.86
C PHE A 235 0.07 8.59 1.19
N VAL A 236 0.49 9.66 1.86
CA VAL A 236 1.89 10.00 2.14
C VAL A 236 2.22 9.68 3.60
N ARG A 237 3.36 9.02 3.81
CA ARG A 237 3.96 8.85 5.12
C ARG A 237 5.42 9.30 5.09
N SER A 238 5.72 10.24 5.95
CA SER A 238 7.02 10.87 6.21
C SER A 238 7.16 11.03 7.72
N ASP A 239 8.22 11.66 8.21
CA ASP A 239 8.43 11.82 9.65
C ASP A 239 7.37 12.75 10.26
N GLY A 240 7.12 13.91 9.63
CA GLY A 240 6.14 14.90 10.09
C GLY A 240 4.67 14.53 9.84
N LEU A 241 4.38 13.71 8.83
CA LEU A 241 2.99 13.35 8.48
C LEU A 241 2.48 12.06 9.11
N ARG A 242 3.33 11.27 9.75
CA ARG A 242 2.88 10.06 10.45
C ARG A 242 2.22 10.41 11.76
N THR A 243 1.40 9.47 12.23
CA THR A 243 0.91 9.51 13.61
C THR A 243 2.06 9.61 14.59
N GLN A 244 1.94 10.58 15.48
CA GLN A 244 2.92 10.85 16.52
C GLN A 244 3.20 9.59 17.35
N GLY A 245 4.47 9.32 17.61
CA GLY A 245 4.92 8.13 18.34
C GLY A 245 4.98 6.85 17.50
N SER A 246 4.51 6.85 16.24
CA SER A 246 4.75 5.75 15.31
C SER A 246 6.14 5.86 14.65
N ARG A 247 6.63 4.75 14.08
CA ARG A 247 7.92 4.70 13.38
C ARG A 247 7.72 4.32 11.92
N ARG A 248 8.72 4.57 11.08
CA ARG A 248 8.72 4.11 9.67
C ARG A 248 8.49 2.60 9.50
N SER A 249 8.83 1.79 10.52
CA SER A 249 8.68 0.35 10.52
C SER A 249 7.35 -0.15 11.10
N SER A 250 6.53 0.74 11.68
CA SER A 250 5.19 0.42 12.17
C SER A 250 4.26 0.14 10.99
N ALA A 251 3.71 -1.07 10.91
CA ALA A 251 2.81 -1.46 9.84
C ALA A 251 1.42 -0.84 10.05
N GLY A 252 0.80 -0.29 8.99
CA GLY A 252 -0.54 0.28 9.08
C GLY A 252 -0.65 1.52 9.95
N ASN A 253 0.44 2.26 10.15
CA ASN A 253 0.39 3.57 10.78
C ASN A 253 -0.24 4.64 9.87
N GLY A 254 -0.64 5.73 10.51
CA GLY A 254 -1.27 6.90 9.90
C GLY A 254 -0.38 7.66 8.93
N GLY A 255 -0.97 8.70 8.34
CA GLY A 255 -0.37 9.48 7.27
C GLY A 255 -1.32 10.55 6.74
N ARG A 256 -0.88 11.28 5.71
CA ARG A 256 -1.70 12.28 5.01
C ARG A 256 -2.29 11.71 3.73
N LEU A 257 -3.61 11.68 3.65
CA LEU A 257 -4.37 11.35 2.45
C LEU A 257 -4.72 12.63 1.70
N MET A 258 -4.34 12.70 0.43
CA MET A 258 -4.61 13.83 -0.46
C MET A 258 -5.46 13.33 -1.63
N LEU A 259 -6.55 14.01 -1.95
CA LEU A 259 -7.51 13.62 -2.98
C LEU A 259 -7.70 14.74 -3.99
N ASP A 260 -7.74 14.39 -5.27
CA ASP A 260 -8.15 15.27 -6.37
C ASP A 260 -9.59 14.91 -6.74
N LEU A 261 -10.54 15.69 -6.21
CA LEU A 261 -11.98 15.45 -6.37
C LEU A 261 -12.59 16.24 -7.54
N ARG A 262 -11.79 16.95 -8.35
CA ARG A 262 -12.29 17.87 -9.39
C ARG A 262 -13.25 17.22 -10.39
N GLU A 263 -13.08 15.94 -10.70
CA GLU A 263 -13.94 15.21 -11.63
C GLU A 263 -15.37 14.99 -11.11
N TRP A 264 -15.56 15.03 -9.79
CA TRP A 264 -16.83 14.74 -9.13
C TRP A 264 -17.49 15.96 -8.50
N LEU A 265 -16.89 17.16 -8.59
CA LEU A 265 -17.43 18.38 -7.96
C LEU A 265 -18.80 18.78 -8.51
N ASP A 266 -18.98 18.62 -9.82
CA ASP A 266 -20.23 19.02 -10.51
C ASP A 266 -21.35 17.98 -10.33
N ARG A 267 -21.05 16.81 -9.75
CA ARG A 267 -21.98 15.70 -9.60
C ARG A 267 -22.44 15.59 -8.16
N LYS A 268 -23.76 15.61 -7.98
CA LYS A 268 -24.39 15.62 -6.65
C LYS A 268 -23.94 14.39 -5.86
N ASN A 269 -23.39 14.61 -4.66
CA ASN A 269 -22.93 13.59 -3.72
C ASN A 269 -21.76 12.69 -4.16
N GLU A 270 -21.42 12.58 -5.46
CA GLU A 270 -20.32 11.69 -5.91
C GLU A 270 -18.97 12.12 -5.33
N ALA A 271 -18.71 13.41 -5.15
CA ALA A 271 -17.47 13.88 -4.51
C ALA A 271 -17.35 13.36 -3.06
N ILE A 272 -18.48 13.34 -2.33
CA ILE A 272 -18.54 12.84 -0.95
C ILE A 272 -18.39 11.31 -0.94
N GLU A 273 -19.05 10.61 -1.86
CA GLU A 273 -18.92 9.16 -2.01
C GLU A 273 -17.49 8.75 -2.36
N MET A 274 -16.83 9.48 -3.26
CA MET A 274 -15.44 9.27 -3.63
C MET A 274 -14.48 9.53 -2.46
N GLU A 275 -14.73 10.58 -1.67
CA GLU A 275 -13.97 10.85 -0.44
C GLU A 275 -14.09 9.71 0.56
N ILE A 276 -15.32 9.26 0.86
CA ILE A 276 -15.59 8.15 1.77
C ILE A 276 -14.94 6.85 1.25
N LEU A 277 -15.09 6.56 -0.05
CA LEU A 277 -14.48 5.40 -0.70
C LEU A 277 -12.96 5.43 -0.55
N ALA A 278 -12.32 6.57 -0.79
CA ALA A 278 -10.88 6.73 -0.66
C ALA A 278 -10.41 6.55 0.79
N VAL A 279 -11.09 7.13 1.76
CA VAL A 279 -10.77 6.98 3.20
C VAL A 279 -10.86 5.51 3.62
N VAL A 280 -11.97 4.84 3.30
CA VAL A 280 -12.25 3.47 3.77
C VAL A 280 -11.35 2.44 3.09
N SER A 281 -11.10 2.63 1.80
CA SER A 281 -10.16 1.78 1.06
C SER A 281 -8.71 2.01 1.51
N CYS A 282 -8.32 3.25 1.85
CA CYS A 282 -7.02 3.54 2.46
C CYS A 282 -6.85 2.87 3.82
N ILE A 283 -7.84 2.97 4.71
CA ILE A 283 -7.85 2.25 6.00
C ILE A 283 -7.75 0.74 5.78
N SER A 284 -8.42 0.20 4.77
CA SER A 284 -8.31 -1.22 4.43
C SER A 284 -6.91 -1.61 3.96
N MET A 285 -6.21 -0.74 3.22
CA MET A 285 -4.79 -0.93 2.88
C MET A 285 -3.90 -0.98 4.12
N MET A 286 -4.17 -0.11 5.10
CA MET A 286 -3.45 -0.08 6.38
C MET A 286 -3.70 -1.35 7.20
N LYS A 287 -4.93 -1.85 7.24
CA LYS A 287 -5.25 -3.15 7.87
C LYS A 287 -4.51 -4.31 7.19
N LYS A 288 -4.45 -4.32 5.85
CA LYS A 288 -3.69 -5.33 5.10
C LYS A 288 -2.18 -5.27 5.42
N GLU A 289 -1.62 -4.09 5.71
CA GLU A 289 -0.22 -3.97 6.17
C GLU A 289 -0.01 -4.62 7.54
N VAL A 290 -0.90 -4.36 8.50
CA VAL A 290 -0.87 -4.98 9.84
C VAL A 290 -0.95 -6.50 9.73
N ASP A 291 -1.85 -7.01 8.90
CA ASP A 291 -2.06 -8.44 8.70
C ASP A 291 -0.83 -9.14 8.14
N ARG A 292 -0.18 -8.53 7.14
CA ARG A 292 1.09 -9.05 6.61
C ARG A 292 2.17 -9.07 7.69
N ARG A 293 2.23 -8.04 8.55
CA ARG A 293 3.19 -8.01 9.66
C ARG A 293 2.92 -9.10 10.69
N ARG A 294 1.64 -9.30 11.05
CA ARG A 294 1.22 -10.39 11.95
C ARG A 294 1.59 -11.75 11.37
N MET A 295 1.31 -11.98 10.09
CA MET A 295 1.66 -13.23 9.40
C MET A 295 3.18 -13.49 9.43
N HIS A 296 4.00 -12.49 9.09
CA HIS A 296 5.46 -12.64 9.14
C HIS A 296 5.97 -12.91 10.56
N GLN A 297 5.40 -12.26 11.58
CA GLN A 297 5.78 -12.53 12.98
C GLN A 297 5.38 -13.93 13.42
N THR A 298 4.17 -14.38 13.10
CA THR A 298 3.73 -15.75 13.41
C THR A 298 4.63 -16.79 12.75
N MET A 299 4.98 -16.59 11.47
CA MET A 299 5.91 -17.47 10.76
C MET A 299 7.31 -17.48 11.38
N ALA A 300 7.84 -16.31 11.77
CA ALA A 300 9.15 -16.21 12.42
C ALA A 300 9.18 -16.91 13.79
N ILE A 301 8.12 -16.76 14.59
CA ILE A 301 8.01 -17.42 15.90
C ILE A 301 7.90 -18.95 15.73
N MET A 302 7.09 -19.43 14.77
CA MET A 302 6.96 -20.87 14.50
C MET A 302 8.26 -21.48 13.96
N GLY A 303 8.95 -20.79 13.04
CA GLY A 303 10.22 -21.26 12.48
C GLY A 303 11.38 -21.22 13.48
N GLY A 304 11.38 -20.26 14.41
CA GLY A 304 12.35 -20.21 15.51
C GLY A 304 12.12 -21.29 16.57
N ALA A 305 10.88 -21.74 16.77
CA ALA A 305 10.56 -22.82 17.70
C ALA A 305 10.92 -24.23 17.17
N SER A 306 11.12 -24.39 15.86
CA SER A 306 11.57 -25.66 15.25
C SER A 306 13.09 -25.83 15.19
N GLY A 307 13.88 -24.82 15.60
CA GLY A 307 15.33 -24.92 15.73
C GLY A 307 15.72 -25.18 17.20
N GLY A 308 15.58 -26.42 17.66
CA GLY A 308 16.17 -26.89 18.92
C GLY A 308 17.53 -27.58 18.68
N PRO A 309 18.43 -27.62 19.69
CA PRO A 309 19.86 -27.92 19.58
C PRO A 309 20.21 -29.33 19.09
#